data_AF-A0A1I7TDD3-F1
#
_entry.id   AF-A0A1I7TDD3-F1
#
_cell.length_a   1.000
_cell.length_b   1.000
_cell.length_c   1.000
_cell.angle_alpha   90.00
_cell.angle_beta   90.00
_cell.angle_gamma   90.00
#
_symmetry.space_group_name_H-M   'P 1'
#
loop_
_entity.id
_entity.type
_entity.pdbx_description
1 polymer ?
#
loop_
_entity_poly.entity_id
_entity_poly.type
_entity_poly.pdbx_seq_one_letter_code
_entity_poly.pdbx_strand_id
1 'polypeptide(L)'
;MVLDIDLFRVEKGGNPEIIRKSQRDRYKDVKLVDEVIEWDEKWRKERFVADQLNRQKNAISKAIGEKMKKKEPQGTDDTVSDDIVARLADLKLDELSQLTVVQLKKLRLVLDEKSVQTAAAVVAHENARHEKLVQIGNLLHESVVVSDNEDNNKVERTFGDLTTVKKYSHVDLVVMVDGFDGERGTVVAGGRGYF
;
A
#
# COMPACT_ATOMS: atom_id res chain seq x y z
N MET A 1 7.45 -5.93 6.60
CA MET A 1 6.92 -7.17 5.99
C MET A 1 5.43 -7.19 6.27
N VAL A 2 4.61 -7.37 5.24
CA VAL A 2 3.14 -7.22 5.30
C VAL A 2 2.47 -8.47 4.75
N LEU A 3 1.19 -8.69 5.09
CA LEU A 3 0.40 -9.75 4.48
C LEU A 3 0.27 -9.55 2.97
N ASP A 4 0.16 -10.65 2.24
CA ASP A 4 -0.09 -10.61 0.80
C ASP A 4 -1.45 -9.97 0.52
N ILE A 5 -1.48 -9.04 -0.42
CA ILE A 5 -2.70 -8.32 -0.82
C ILE A 5 -3.73 -9.25 -1.47
N ASP A 6 -3.29 -10.33 -2.10
CA ASP A 6 -4.20 -11.28 -2.74
C ASP A 6 -5.09 -12.02 -1.72
N LEU A 7 -4.67 -12.11 -0.44
CA LEU A 7 -5.52 -12.64 0.64
C LEU A 7 -6.74 -11.76 0.92
N PHE A 8 -6.68 -10.46 0.58
CA PHE A 8 -7.79 -9.51 0.74
C PHE A 8 -8.73 -9.50 -0.47
N ARG A 9 -8.35 -10.15 -1.58
CA ARG A 9 -9.07 -10.11 -2.86
C ARG A 9 -9.86 -11.39 -3.11
N VAL A 10 -11.19 -11.29 -3.04
CA VAL A 10 -12.09 -12.45 -3.21
C VAL A 10 -11.97 -13.03 -4.62
N GLU A 11 -11.87 -12.19 -5.64
CA GLU A 11 -11.69 -12.61 -7.04
C GLU A 11 -10.35 -13.31 -7.33
N LYS A 12 -9.36 -13.19 -6.44
CA LYS A 12 -8.07 -13.88 -6.52
C LYS A 12 -8.03 -15.16 -5.67
N GLY A 13 -9.15 -15.53 -5.04
CA GLY A 13 -9.23 -16.68 -4.14
C GLY A 13 -8.86 -16.37 -2.68
N GLY A 14 -8.66 -15.09 -2.34
CA GLY A 14 -8.43 -14.64 -0.97
C GLY A 14 -9.70 -14.70 -0.11
N ASN A 15 -9.52 -14.73 1.20
CA ASN A 15 -10.61 -14.72 2.17
C ASN A 15 -10.37 -13.65 3.25
N PRO A 16 -10.93 -12.44 3.09
CA PRO A 16 -10.82 -11.36 4.06
C PRO A 16 -11.31 -11.73 5.46
N GLU A 17 -12.24 -12.69 5.58
CA GLU A 17 -12.84 -13.04 6.87
C GLU A 17 -11.83 -13.74 7.80
N ILE A 18 -10.86 -14.47 7.23
CA ILE A 18 -9.77 -15.07 8.00
C ILE A 18 -8.90 -13.96 8.63
N ILE A 19 -8.66 -12.89 7.89
CA ILE A 19 -7.90 -11.72 8.35
C ILE A 19 -8.70 -10.97 9.42
N ARG A 20 -10.01 -10.77 9.22
CA ARG A 20 -10.91 -10.17 10.23
C ARG A 20 -10.95 -10.99 11.51
N LYS A 21 -10.96 -12.32 11.41
CA LYS A 21 -10.88 -13.21 12.58
C LYS A 21 -9.53 -13.04 13.29
N SER A 22 -8.42 -13.10 12.56
CA SER A 22 -7.07 -12.89 13.12
C SER A 22 -6.97 -11.53 13.84
N GLN A 23 -7.55 -10.46 13.29
CA GLN A 23 -7.57 -9.15 13.95
C GLN A 23 -8.40 -9.14 15.25
N ARG A 24 -9.55 -9.82 15.27
CA ARG A 24 -10.37 -9.99 16.49
C ARG A 24 -9.61 -10.76 17.56
N ASP A 25 -8.99 -11.87 17.18
CA ASP A 25 -8.20 -12.73 18.07
C ASP A 25 -6.94 -11.99 18.60
N ARG A 26 -6.51 -10.92 17.92
CA ARG A 26 -5.44 -10.00 18.36
C ARG A 26 -5.95 -8.78 19.14
N TYR A 27 -7.26 -8.66 19.37
CA TYR A 27 -7.89 -7.51 20.01
C TYR A 27 -7.55 -6.18 19.30
N LYS A 28 -7.48 -6.22 17.97
CA LYS A 28 -7.21 -5.07 17.10
C LYS A 28 -8.44 -4.68 16.30
N ASP A 29 -8.39 -3.49 15.69
CA ASP A 29 -9.48 -3.00 14.86
C ASP A 29 -9.63 -3.84 13.58
N VAL A 30 -10.86 -4.31 13.37
CA VAL A 30 -11.28 -5.12 12.22
C VAL A 30 -11.56 -4.23 11.01
N LYS A 31 -11.95 -2.96 11.23
CA LYS A 31 -12.27 -2.01 10.17
C LYS A 31 -11.10 -1.75 9.24
N LEU A 32 -9.87 -1.89 9.74
CA LEU A 32 -8.65 -1.78 8.93
C LEU A 32 -8.66 -2.74 7.73
N VAL A 33 -9.26 -3.92 7.87
CA VAL A 33 -9.38 -4.89 6.76
C VAL A 33 -10.26 -4.33 5.65
N ASP A 34 -11.40 -3.71 6.02
CA ASP A 34 -12.33 -3.12 5.07
C ASP A 34 -11.74 -1.87 4.40
N GLU A 35 -11.02 -1.04 5.16
CA GLU A 35 -10.29 0.12 4.62
C GLU A 35 -9.23 -0.31 3.58
N VAL A 36 -8.47 -1.38 3.84
CA VAL A 36 -7.48 -1.90 2.88
C VAL A 36 -8.17 -2.33 1.58
N ILE A 37 -9.31 -3.02 1.67
CA ILE A 37 -10.08 -3.46 0.50
C ILE A 37 -10.58 -2.24 -0.29
N GLU A 38 -11.14 -1.25 0.38
CA GLU A 38 -11.64 -0.03 -0.25
C GLU A 38 -10.53 0.73 -1.00
N TRP A 39 -9.36 0.90 -0.38
CA TRP A 39 -8.22 1.55 -1.01
C TRP A 39 -7.63 0.72 -2.15
N ASP A 40 -7.63 -0.61 -2.04
CA ASP A 40 -7.19 -1.50 -3.13
C ASP A 40 -8.14 -1.44 -4.33
N GLU A 41 -9.46 -1.36 -4.12
CA GLU A 41 -10.42 -1.15 -5.20
C GLU A 41 -10.25 0.19 -5.90
N LYS A 42 -10.06 1.28 -5.13
CA LYS A 42 -9.76 2.61 -5.67
C LYS A 42 -8.47 2.60 -6.49
N TRP A 43 -7.41 2.00 -5.95
CA TRP A 43 -6.13 1.85 -6.64
C TRP A 43 -6.27 1.05 -7.95
N ARG A 44 -7.03 -0.05 -7.96
CA ARG A 44 -7.25 -0.85 -9.17
C ARG A 44 -8.03 -0.10 -10.24
N LYS A 45 -9.07 0.64 -9.86
CA LYS A 45 -9.85 1.49 -10.78
C LYS A 45 -8.96 2.57 -11.39
N GLU A 46 -8.19 3.28 -10.56
CA GLU A 46 -7.31 4.35 -11.02
C GLU A 46 -6.17 3.80 -11.91
N ARG A 47 -5.65 2.62 -11.58
CA ARG A 47 -4.64 1.95 -12.41
C ARG A 47 -5.18 1.58 -13.78
N PHE A 48 -6.40 1.07 -13.85
CA PHE A 48 -7.07 0.77 -15.12
C PHE A 48 -7.24 2.04 -15.97
N VAL A 49 -7.68 3.14 -15.37
CA VAL A 49 -7.79 4.45 -16.05
C VAL A 49 -6.42 4.93 -16.55
N ALA A 50 -5.36 4.77 -15.75
CA ALA A 50 -4.00 5.13 -16.16
C ALA A 50 -3.53 4.34 -17.40
N ASP A 51 -3.78 3.03 -17.42
CA ASP A 51 -3.44 2.17 -18.55
C ASP A 51 -4.26 2.53 -19.80
N GLN A 52 -5.53 2.87 -19.63
CA GLN A 52 -6.42 3.33 -20.70
C GLN A 52 -5.97 4.67 -21.31
N LEU A 53 -5.60 5.64 -20.47
CA LEU A 53 -5.04 6.93 -20.91
C LEU A 53 -3.72 6.73 -21.66
N ASN A 54 -2.84 5.83 -21.20
CA ASN A 54 -1.60 5.50 -21.90
C ASN A 54 -1.86 4.88 -23.28
N ARG A 55 -2.85 4.00 -23.40
CA ARG A 55 -3.27 3.45 -24.70
C ARG A 55 -3.77 4.55 -25.64
N GLN A 56 -4.58 5.47 -25.13
CA GLN A 56 -5.13 6.58 -25.91
C GLN A 56 -4.05 7.58 -26.34
N LYS A 57 -3.07 7.86 -25.49
CA LYS A 57 -1.87 8.66 -25.82
C LYS A 57 -1.15 8.12 -27.05
N ASN A 58 -0.95 6.80 -27.09
CA ASN A 58 -0.29 6.12 -28.19
C ASN A 58 -1.15 6.15 -29.46
N ALA A 59 -2.47 5.99 -29.33
CA ALA A 59 -3.41 6.08 -30.45
C ALA A 59 -3.42 7.48 -31.09
N ILE A 60 -3.51 8.54 -30.28
CA ILE A 60 -3.44 9.93 -30.74
C ILE A 60 -2.09 10.21 -31.43
N SER A 61 -0.99 9.75 -30.84
CA SER A 61 0.35 9.93 -31.43
C SER A 61 0.48 9.25 -32.79
N LYS A 62 -0.12 8.06 -32.96
CA LYS A 62 -0.16 7.35 -34.24
C LYS A 62 -1.03 8.08 -35.27
N ALA A 63 -2.22 8.55 -34.87
CA ALA A 63 -3.11 9.33 -35.74
C ALA A 63 -2.44 10.62 -36.26
N ILE A 64 -1.71 11.34 -35.39
CA ILE A 64 -0.92 12.51 -35.79
C ILE A 64 0.14 12.11 -36.82
N GLY A 65 0.89 11.02 -36.59
CA GLY A 65 1.91 10.54 -37.52
C GLY A 65 1.36 10.16 -38.90
N GLU A 66 0.21 9.49 -38.94
CA GLU A 66 -0.46 9.11 -40.20
C GLU A 66 -0.94 10.33 -41.00
N LYS A 67 -1.54 11.34 -40.34
CA LYS A 67 -1.99 12.58 -40.99
C LYS A 67 -0.81 13.41 -41.51
N MET A 68 0.28 13.48 -40.76
CA MET A 68 1.51 14.15 -41.20
C MET A 68 2.13 13.46 -42.41
N LYS A 69 2.10 12.12 -42.48
CA LYS A 69 2.57 11.34 -43.65
C LYS A 69 1.71 11.59 -44.89
N LYS A 70 0.41 11.77 -44.71
CA LYS A 70 -0.56 12.08 -45.79
C LYS A 70 -0.54 13.55 -46.24
N LYS A 71 0.25 14.42 -45.60
CA LYS A 71 0.32 15.88 -45.86
C LYS A 71 -1.05 16.57 -45.75
N GLU A 72 -1.90 16.11 -44.85
CA GLU A 72 -3.19 16.75 -44.56
C GLU A 72 -2.97 18.17 -43.99
N PRO A 73 -3.85 19.15 -44.30
CA PRO A 73 -3.78 20.48 -43.70
C PRO A 73 -3.89 20.38 -42.18
N GLN A 74 -3.07 21.15 -41.46
CA GLN A 74 -3.01 21.02 -39.99
C GLN A 74 -4.30 21.48 -39.29
N GLY A 75 -5.14 22.26 -39.98
CA GLY A 75 -6.26 22.98 -39.38
C GLY A 75 -5.77 24.21 -38.60
N THR A 76 -6.63 25.22 -38.47
CA THR A 76 -6.37 26.43 -37.65
C THR A 76 -7.24 26.49 -36.40
N ASP A 77 -8.22 25.60 -36.29
CA ASP A 77 -9.13 25.52 -35.15
C ASP A 77 -8.56 24.61 -34.07
N ASP A 78 -8.47 25.14 -32.85
CA ASP A 78 -7.95 24.45 -31.66
C ASP A 78 -9.10 24.07 -30.69
N THR A 79 -10.36 24.32 -31.08
CA THR A 79 -11.50 23.98 -30.25
C THR A 79 -11.73 22.47 -30.23
N VAL A 80 -11.76 21.92 -29.03
CA VAL A 80 -12.08 20.52 -28.75
C VAL A 80 -13.33 20.53 -27.87
N SER A 81 -14.37 19.80 -28.28
CA SER A 81 -15.61 19.72 -27.51
C SER A 81 -15.37 19.08 -26.13
N ASP A 82 -16.01 19.64 -25.09
CA ASP A 82 -15.94 19.13 -23.72
C ASP A 82 -16.38 17.65 -23.61
N ASP A 83 -17.25 17.18 -24.52
CA ASP A 83 -17.68 15.77 -24.57
C ASP A 83 -16.54 14.82 -24.98
N ILE A 84 -15.66 15.27 -25.90
CA ILE A 84 -14.48 14.52 -26.35
C ILE A 84 -13.43 14.50 -25.22
N VAL A 85 -13.31 15.61 -24.48
CA VAL A 85 -12.44 15.70 -23.30
C VAL A 85 -12.93 14.79 -22.17
N ALA A 86 -14.23 14.71 -21.95
CA ALA A 86 -14.84 13.83 -20.95
C ALA A 86 -14.61 12.34 -21.29
N ARG A 87 -14.70 11.99 -22.58
CA ARG A 87 -14.56 10.61 -23.09
C ARG A 87 -13.13 10.24 -23.52
N LEU A 88 -12.11 10.98 -23.08
CA LEU A 88 -10.70 10.79 -23.44
C LEU A 88 -10.19 9.34 -23.31
N ALA A 89 -10.75 8.56 -22.39
CA ALA A 89 -10.33 7.18 -22.14
C ALA A 89 -10.91 6.19 -23.19
N ASP A 90 -12.07 6.50 -23.78
CA ASP A 90 -12.84 5.61 -24.67
C ASP A 90 -13.06 6.14 -26.09
N LEU A 91 -12.18 7.05 -26.55
CA LEU A 91 -12.24 7.56 -27.92
C LEU A 91 -12.03 6.44 -28.93
N LYS A 92 -12.91 6.39 -29.94
CA LYS A 92 -12.82 5.43 -31.05
C LYS A 92 -11.84 5.95 -32.11
N LEU A 93 -11.24 5.01 -32.85
CA LEU A 93 -10.34 5.31 -33.97
C LEU A 93 -10.98 6.20 -35.05
N ASP A 94 -12.28 6.02 -35.29
CA ASP A 94 -13.03 6.82 -36.26
C ASP A 94 -13.16 8.28 -35.82
N GLU A 95 -13.41 8.53 -34.52
CA GLU A 95 -13.51 9.86 -33.93
C GLU A 95 -12.14 10.57 -33.94
N LEU A 96 -11.05 9.82 -33.72
CA LEU A 96 -9.67 10.33 -33.84
C LEU A 96 -9.29 10.72 -35.28
N SER A 97 -9.85 10.02 -36.27
CA SER A 97 -9.55 10.26 -37.70
C SER A 97 -10.22 11.54 -38.24
N GLN A 98 -11.35 11.93 -37.66
CA GLN A 98 -12.11 13.12 -38.04
C GLN A 98 -11.51 14.43 -37.51
N LEU A 99 -10.67 14.35 -36.48
CA LEU A 99 -10.02 15.52 -35.87
C LEU A 99 -8.85 16.02 -36.72
N THR A 100 -8.59 17.32 -36.63
CA THR A 100 -7.44 17.98 -37.26
C THR A 100 -6.14 17.77 -36.46
N VAL A 101 -4.98 18.05 -37.07
CA VAL A 101 -3.68 17.87 -36.41
C VAL A 101 -3.55 18.80 -35.19
N VAL A 102 -4.07 20.03 -35.26
CA VAL A 102 -4.06 20.99 -34.14
C VAL A 102 -4.92 20.47 -32.97
N GLN A 103 -6.16 20.04 -33.23
CA GLN A 103 -7.04 19.46 -32.21
C GLN A 103 -6.44 18.20 -31.56
N LEU A 104 -5.79 17.32 -32.34
CA LEU A 104 -5.11 16.14 -31.80
C LEU A 104 -3.92 16.50 -30.90
N LYS A 105 -3.16 17.55 -31.24
CA LYS A 105 -2.08 18.06 -30.38
C LYS A 105 -2.64 18.64 -29.08
N LYS A 106 -3.77 19.35 -29.12
CA LYS A 106 -4.43 19.88 -27.92
C LYS A 106 -4.98 18.77 -27.02
N LEU A 107 -5.66 17.78 -27.60
CA LEU A 107 -6.11 16.58 -26.88
C LEU A 107 -4.96 15.85 -26.21
N ARG A 108 -3.81 15.76 -26.88
CA ARG A 108 -2.59 15.16 -26.29
C ARG A 108 -2.11 15.93 -25.06
N LEU A 109 -2.11 17.27 -25.10
CA LEU A 109 -1.74 18.09 -23.94
C LEU A 109 -2.68 17.84 -22.74
N VAL A 110 -4.00 17.86 -22.98
CA VAL A 110 -5.00 17.60 -21.94
C VAL A 110 -4.87 16.17 -21.39
N LEU A 111 -4.61 15.20 -22.27
CA LEU A 111 -4.39 13.81 -21.86
C LEU A 111 -3.10 13.67 -21.05
N ASP A 112 -2.02 14.36 -21.42
CA ASP A 112 -0.76 14.35 -20.68
C ASP A 112 -0.95 14.93 -19.27
N GLU A 113 -1.68 16.05 -19.12
CA GLU A 113 -2.06 16.60 -17.81
C GLU A 113 -2.87 15.61 -16.97
N LYS A 114 -3.92 15.02 -17.55
CA LYS A 114 -4.76 14.02 -16.88
C LYS A 114 -3.98 12.76 -16.51
N SER A 115 -3.06 12.33 -17.36
CA SER A 115 -2.18 11.18 -17.12
C SER A 115 -1.25 11.43 -15.93
N VAL A 116 -0.72 12.64 -15.78
CA VAL A 116 0.11 13.02 -14.63
C VAL A 116 -0.71 13.02 -13.33
N GLN A 117 -1.92 13.59 -13.37
CA GLN A 117 -2.85 13.59 -12.22
C GLN A 117 -3.23 12.17 -11.80
N THR A 118 -3.62 11.33 -12.76
CA THR A 118 -3.98 9.92 -12.53
C THR A 118 -2.79 9.14 -11.97
N ALA A 119 -1.58 9.34 -12.50
CA ALA A 119 -0.37 8.69 -11.99
C ALA A 119 -0.06 9.09 -10.54
N ALA A 120 -0.24 10.36 -10.18
CA ALA A 120 -0.11 10.82 -8.79
C ALA A 120 -1.18 10.20 -7.89
N ALA A 121 -2.43 10.08 -8.35
CA ALA A 121 -3.51 9.43 -7.61
C ALA A 121 -3.24 7.93 -7.38
N VAL A 122 -2.69 7.21 -8.36
CA VAL A 122 -2.29 5.80 -8.21
C VAL A 122 -1.26 5.65 -7.07
N VAL A 123 -0.23 6.50 -7.03
CA VAL A 123 0.79 6.47 -5.97
C VAL A 123 0.18 6.82 -4.62
N ALA A 124 -0.70 7.83 -4.56
CA ALA A 124 -1.38 8.21 -3.32
C ALA A 124 -2.26 7.09 -2.77
N HIS A 125 -3.04 6.42 -3.62
CA HIS A 125 -3.87 5.28 -3.22
C HIS A 125 -3.04 4.07 -2.81
N GLU A 126 -1.91 3.83 -3.46
CA GLU A 126 -0.98 2.77 -3.07
C GLU A 126 -0.38 3.02 -1.68
N ASN A 127 0.05 4.24 -1.40
CA ASN A 127 0.56 4.63 -0.09
C ASN A 127 -0.52 4.52 0.99
N ALA A 128 -1.73 5.06 0.73
CA ALA A 128 -2.86 4.96 1.66
C ALA A 128 -3.22 3.50 1.98
N ARG A 129 -3.24 2.63 0.96
CA ARG A 129 -3.43 1.18 1.15
C ARG A 129 -2.31 0.59 2.00
N HIS A 130 -1.05 0.93 1.70
CA HIS A 130 0.12 0.37 2.40
C HIS A 130 0.17 0.77 3.88
N GLU A 131 -0.13 2.04 4.20
CA GLU A 131 -0.18 2.53 5.58
C GLU A 131 -1.17 1.73 6.46
N LYS A 132 -2.29 1.30 5.88
CA LYS A 132 -3.27 0.45 6.56
C LYS A 132 -2.81 -1.01 6.63
N LEU A 133 -2.24 -1.52 5.54
CA LEU A 133 -1.74 -2.89 5.45
C LEU A 133 -0.62 -3.18 6.48
N VAL A 134 0.26 -2.22 6.75
CA VAL A 134 1.36 -2.34 7.74
C VAL A 134 0.84 -2.55 9.16
N GLN A 135 -0.37 -2.08 9.46
CA GLN A 135 -0.98 -2.20 10.79
C GLN A 135 -1.63 -3.57 11.02
N ILE A 136 -1.81 -4.36 9.96
CA ILE A 136 -2.43 -5.69 10.03
C ILE A 136 -1.33 -6.73 10.33
N GLY A 137 -1.49 -7.43 11.44
CA GLY A 137 -0.58 -8.49 11.85
C GLY A 137 -0.68 -9.74 10.97
N ASN A 138 0.30 -10.63 11.07
CA ASN A 138 0.26 -11.91 10.35
C ASN A 138 -0.91 -12.80 10.83
N LEU A 139 -1.27 -13.81 10.04
CA LEU A 139 -2.28 -14.80 10.42
C LEU A 139 -1.82 -15.59 11.65
N LEU A 140 -2.71 -15.73 12.62
CA LEU A 140 -2.47 -16.56 13.79
C LEU A 140 -2.54 -18.04 13.42
N HIS A 141 -1.61 -18.82 13.96
CA HIS A 141 -1.67 -20.27 13.87
C HIS A 141 -2.77 -20.79 14.81
N GLU A 142 -3.41 -21.91 14.44
CA GLU A 142 -4.54 -22.48 15.17
C GLU A 142 -4.21 -22.87 16.61
N SER A 143 -2.94 -23.13 16.92
CA SER A 143 -2.47 -23.48 18.26
C SER A 143 -2.27 -22.28 19.19
N VAL A 144 -2.39 -21.04 18.69
CA VAL A 144 -2.16 -19.85 19.51
C VAL A 144 -3.33 -19.65 20.47
N VAL A 145 -3.01 -19.48 21.75
CA VAL A 145 -4.01 -19.16 22.77
C VAL A 145 -4.50 -17.73 22.56
N VAL A 146 -5.80 -17.55 22.36
CA VAL A 146 -6.44 -16.26 22.19
C VAL A 146 -6.75 -15.67 23.57
N SER A 147 -5.98 -14.67 23.98
CA SER A 147 -6.12 -13.94 25.23
C SER A 147 -5.54 -12.53 25.09
N ASP A 148 -6.13 -11.55 25.78
CA ASP A 148 -5.63 -10.17 25.90
C ASP A 148 -4.69 -9.98 27.09
N ASN A 149 -4.60 -10.97 27.99
CA ASN A 149 -3.70 -10.99 29.14
C ASN A 149 -2.59 -12.05 28.97
N GLU A 150 -1.34 -11.66 29.21
CA GLU A 150 -0.15 -12.53 29.20
C GLU A 150 -0.13 -13.54 30.35
N ASP A 151 -0.88 -13.31 31.44
CA ASP A 151 -0.99 -14.29 32.53
C ASP A 151 -1.64 -15.61 32.07
N ASN A 152 -2.42 -15.57 30.97
CA ASN A 152 -3.08 -16.74 30.38
C ASN A 152 -2.17 -17.50 29.39
N ASN A 153 -0.88 -17.16 29.31
CA ASN A 153 0.07 -17.85 28.46
C ASN A 153 0.15 -19.34 28.82
N LYS A 154 -0.07 -20.20 27.83
CA LYS A 154 0.06 -21.65 27.99
C LYS A 154 1.53 -22.04 28.14
N VAL A 155 1.87 -22.70 29.25
CA VAL A 155 3.18 -23.30 29.45
C VAL A 155 3.26 -24.57 28.61
N GLU A 156 4.07 -24.55 27.54
CA GLU A 156 4.21 -25.71 26.66
C GLU A 156 5.06 -26.82 27.30
N ARG A 157 6.17 -26.45 27.94
CA ARG A 157 7.12 -27.38 28.56
C ARG A 157 7.86 -26.72 29.72
N THR A 158 8.27 -27.53 30.68
CA THR A 158 9.15 -27.14 31.79
C THR A 158 10.39 -28.05 31.79
N PHE A 159 11.51 -27.55 32.29
CA PHE A 159 12.76 -28.33 32.38
C PHE A 159 13.55 -27.95 33.64
N GLY A 160 14.05 -28.95 34.35
CA GLY A 160 14.76 -28.76 35.62
C GLY A 160 13.84 -28.45 36.81
N ASP A 161 14.43 -27.99 37.91
CA ASP A 161 13.71 -27.49 39.08
C ASP A 161 13.52 -25.97 38.98
N LEU A 162 12.26 -25.55 39.04
CA LEU A 162 11.83 -24.15 38.91
C LEU A 162 11.35 -23.55 40.25
N THR A 163 11.34 -24.34 41.33
CA THR A 163 10.76 -23.95 42.62
C THR A 163 11.79 -23.47 43.64
N THR A 164 13.05 -23.83 43.45
CA THR A 164 14.13 -23.42 44.36
C THR A 164 14.37 -21.92 44.30
N VAL A 165 14.23 -21.26 45.45
CA VAL A 165 14.54 -19.83 45.64
C VAL A 165 15.92 -19.69 46.28
N LYS A 166 16.76 -18.81 45.73
CA LYS A 166 18.11 -18.50 46.25
C LYS A 166 18.13 -17.15 46.98
N LYS A 167 19.23 -16.91 47.71
CA LYS A 167 19.35 -15.79 48.66
C LYS A 167 19.40 -14.40 48.02
N TYR A 168 20.15 -14.22 46.93
CA TYR A 168 20.40 -12.91 46.31
C TYR A 168 19.83 -12.86 44.89
N SER A 169 19.35 -11.67 44.47
CA SER A 169 18.91 -11.41 43.11
C SER A 169 20.10 -11.13 42.18
N HIS A 170 19.89 -11.20 40.87
CA HIS A 170 20.93 -10.88 39.89
C HIS A 170 21.46 -9.45 40.04
N VAL A 171 20.61 -8.49 40.46
CA VAL A 171 20.99 -7.09 40.67
C VAL A 171 22.06 -6.95 41.77
N ASP A 172 21.92 -7.66 42.88
CA ASP A 172 22.90 -7.62 43.96
C ASP A 172 24.18 -8.37 43.57
N LEU A 173 24.01 -9.53 42.92
CA LEU A 173 25.13 -10.41 42.56
C LEU A 173 26.14 -9.72 41.63
N VAL A 174 25.66 -8.95 40.65
CA VAL A 174 26.56 -8.26 39.70
C VAL A 174 27.39 -7.15 40.35
N VAL A 175 26.86 -6.51 41.39
CA VAL A 175 27.58 -5.51 42.19
C VAL A 175 28.55 -6.19 43.17
N MET A 176 28.14 -7.30 43.78
CA MET A 176 28.99 -8.05 44.72
C MET A 176 30.27 -8.60 44.07
N VAL A 177 30.24 -8.90 42.77
CA VAL A 177 31.42 -9.35 42.01
C VAL A 177 32.21 -8.20 41.38
N ASP A 178 31.85 -6.94 41.68
CA ASP A 178 32.46 -5.73 41.11
C ASP A 178 32.45 -5.73 39.57
N GLY A 179 31.38 -6.27 38.98
CA GLY A 179 31.25 -6.51 37.54
C GLY A 179 30.18 -5.67 36.85
N PHE A 180 29.62 -4.67 37.53
CA PHE A 180 28.59 -3.80 36.99
C PHE A 180 28.65 -2.41 37.61
N ASP A 181 28.71 -1.37 36.77
CA ASP A 181 28.59 0.03 37.20
C ASP A 181 27.50 0.76 36.41
N GLY A 182 26.30 0.75 36.99
CA GLY A 182 25.13 1.45 36.43
C GLY A 182 25.16 2.97 36.63
N GLU A 183 25.87 3.47 37.65
CA GLU A 183 25.91 4.92 37.93
C GLU A 183 26.77 5.64 36.90
N ARG A 184 28.00 5.15 36.68
CA ARG A 184 28.88 5.68 35.63
C ARG A 184 28.28 5.43 34.26
N GLY A 185 27.70 4.26 34.04
CA GLY A 185 27.02 3.93 32.79
C GLY A 185 25.89 4.92 32.48
N THR A 186 25.11 5.31 33.49
CA THR A 186 24.03 6.27 33.33
C THR A 186 24.53 7.69 33.03
N VAL A 187 25.61 8.11 33.69
CA VAL A 187 26.22 9.43 33.43
C VAL A 187 26.79 9.52 32.01
N VAL A 188 27.38 8.43 31.51
CA VAL A 188 28.03 8.41 30.19
C VAL A 188 27.03 8.20 29.05
N ALA A 189 26.12 7.24 29.18
CA ALA A 189 25.25 6.78 28.09
C ALA A 189 23.76 7.10 28.31
N GLY A 190 23.38 7.70 29.44
CA GLY A 190 21.99 7.96 29.81
C GLY A 190 21.30 6.77 30.47
N GLY A 191 19.99 6.88 30.71
CA GLY A 191 19.23 5.89 31.48
C GLY A 191 19.41 4.46 30.98
N ARG A 192 19.61 3.52 31.92
CA ARG A 192 19.93 2.10 31.68
C ARG A 192 21.32 1.82 31.08
N GLY A 193 22.18 2.83 30.94
CA GLY A 193 23.59 2.64 30.62
C GLY A 193 24.34 1.93 31.76
N TYR A 194 25.26 1.04 31.41
CA TYR A 194 26.10 0.31 32.36
C TYR A 194 27.52 0.10 31.79
N PHE A 195 28.49 -0.08 32.68
CA PHE A 195 29.81 -0.64 32.38
C PHE A 195 29.98 -2.02 32.99
#